data_AF-A0A6J4J532-F1
#
_entry.id   AF-A0A6J4J532-F1
#
_cell.length_a   1.000
_cell.length_b   1.000
_cell.length_c   1.000
_cell.angle_alpha   90.00
_cell.angle_beta   90.00
_cell.angle_gamma   90.00
#
_symmetry.space_group_name_H-M   'P 1'
#
loop_
_entity.id
_entity.type
_entity.pdbx_description
1 polymer ?
#
loop_
_entity_poly.entity_id
_entity_poly.type
_entity_poly.pdbx_seq_one_letter_code
_entity_poly.pdbx_strand_id
1 'polypeptide(L)'
;MKLGSGAYEGPYSFKSRFEEGTGTNPEELIGAALAGCFSMALSANLEKAGHPATHVETKANVKLEMVDGKPTITTIELQNEATVPGVDEQTFQQQAEATKAGCPVSRALTGTNITLQAKLLQS
;
A
#
# COMPACT_ATOMS: atom_id res chain seq x y z
N MET A 1 -0.63 6.22 -20.48
CA MET A 1 -1.58 5.74 -19.47
C MET A 1 -2.36 6.92 -18.93
N LYS A 2 -3.67 6.78 -18.70
CA LYS A 2 -4.55 7.87 -18.27
C LYS A 2 -5.62 7.37 -17.32
N LEU A 3 -5.87 8.10 -16.23
CA LEU A 3 -6.98 7.79 -15.32
C LEU A 3 -8.31 8.27 -15.93
N GLY A 4 -9.40 7.54 -15.69
CA GLY A 4 -10.74 7.93 -16.15
C GLY A 4 -11.22 9.28 -15.58
N SER A 5 -10.69 9.69 -14.42
CA SER A 5 -10.94 11.00 -13.83
C SER A 5 -10.17 12.16 -14.48
N GLY A 6 -9.13 11.86 -15.27
CA GLY A 6 -8.20 12.85 -15.82
C GLY A 6 -7.16 13.39 -14.82
N ALA A 7 -7.15 12.92 -13.56
CA ALA A 7 -6.22 13.41 -12.53
C ALA A 7 -4.74 13.04 -12.80
N TYR A 8 -4.50 12.04 -13.65
CA TYR A 8 -3.16 11.64 -14.07
C TYR A 8 -3.15 11.17 -15.52
N GLU A 9 -2.12 11.60 -16.25
CA GLU A 9 -1.76 11.13 -17.59
C GLU A 9 -0.23 11.09 -17.70
N GLY A 10 0.31 9.97 -18.16
CA GLY A 10 1.77 9.78 -18.27
C GLY A 10 2.19 8.74 -19.30
N PRO A 11 3.45 8.78 -19.75
CA PRO A 11 3.97 7.82 -20.73
C PRO A 11 3.99 6.40 -20.14
N TYR A 12 3.58 5.43 -20.95
CA TYR A 12 3.58 4.00 -20.60
C TYR A 12 3.92 3.19 -21.85
N SER A 13 4.87 2.27 -21.72
CA SER A 13 5.36 1.43 -22.81
C SER A 13 5.77 0.06 -22.29
N PHE A 14 6.08 -0.88 -23.20
CA PHE A 14 6.67 -2.16 -22.82
C PHE A 14 7.95 -1.95 -22.00
N LYS A 15 8.81 -1.02 -22.44
CA LYS A 15 10.05 -0.65 -21.76
C LYS A 15 9.81 -0.14 -20.34
N SER A 16 8.86 0.77 -20.13
CA SER A 16 8.58 1.30 -18.78
C SER A 16 7.90 0.30 -17.84
N ARG A 17 7.45 -0.86 -18.35
CA ARG A 17 6.81 -1.92 -17.57
C ARG A 17 7.75 -3.08 -17.24
N PHE A 18 8.57 -3.48 -18.20
CA PHE A 18 9.35 -4.72 -18.12
C PHE A 18 10.87 -4.48 -18.11
N GLU A 19 11.33 -3.25 -18.35
CA GLU A 19 12.74 -2.84 -18.26
C GLU A 19 12.87 -1.66 -17.28
N GLU A 20 14.11 -1.33 -16.89
CA GLU A 20 14.37 -0.08 -16.20
C GLU A 20 14.25 1.09 -17.20
N GLY A 21 13.24 1.93 -17.01
CA GLY A 21 12.97 3.09 -17.85
C GLY A 21 12.18 4.16 -17.13
N THR A 22 12.32 5.41 -17.58
CA THR A 22 11.54 6.54 -17.05
C THR A 22 10.10 6.49 -17.57
N GLY A 23 9.13 6.64 -16.66
CA GLY A 23 7.70 6.55 -16.95
C GLY A 23 6.97 5.88 -15.79
N THR A 24 5.64 5.79 -15.86
CA THR A 24 4.88 4.99 -14.88
C THR A 24 4.54 3.61 -15.43
N ASN A 25 4.03 2.74 -14.58
CA ASN A 25 3.48 1.44 -14.94
C ASN A 25 2.24 1.08 -14.10
N PRO A 26 1.44 0.08 -14.53
CA PRO A 26 0.23 -0.32 -13.79
C PRO A 26 0.54 -0.73 -12.35
N GLU A 27 1.70 -1.36 -12.14
CA GLU A 27 2.12 -1.89 -10.86
C GLU A 27 2.36 -0.78 -9.83
N GLU A 28 2.99 0.34 -10.22
CA GLU A 28 3.13 1.56 -9.40
C GLU A 28 1.77 2.14 -9.00
N LEU A 29 0.81 2.21 -9.93
CA LEU A 29 -0.53 2.74 -9.63
C LEU A 29 -1.31 1.83 -8.68
N ILE A 30 -1.15 0.51 -8.79
CA ILE A 30 -1.71 -0.47 -7.85
C ILE A 30 -1.08 -0.27 -6.47
N GLY A 31 0.24 -0.11 -6.41
CA GLY A 31 0.97 0.19 -5.17
C GLY A 31 0.47 1.47 -4.51
N ALA A 32 0.36 2.57 -5.28
CA ALA A 32 -0.15 3.85 -4.79
C ALA A 32 -1.60 3.74 -4.28
N ALA A 33 -2.47 3.02 -5.00
CA ALA A 33 -3.84 2.79 -4.57
C ALA A 33 -3.91 2.01 -3.25
N LEU A 34 -3.12 0.94 -3.10
CA LEU A 34 -3.10 0.15 -1.88
C LEU A 34 -2.51 0.94 -0.71
N ALA A 35 -1.40 1.64 -0.90
CA ALA A 35 -0.76 2.46 0.13
C ALA A 35 -1.72 3.55 0.65
N GLY A 36 -2.38 4.28 -0.26
CA GLY A 36 -3.36 5.31 0.13
C GLY A 36 -4.57 4.73 0.86
N CYS A 37 -5.10 3.60 0.38
CA CYS A 37 -6.20 2.90 1.03
C CYS A 37 -5.82 2.40 2.43
N PHE A 38 -4.63 1.82 2.59
CA PHE A 38 -4.12 1.34 3.87
C PHE A 38 -3.93 2.50 4.86
N SER A 39 -3.25 3.59 4.47
CA SER A 39 -3.02 4.74 5.36
C SER A 39 -4.31 5.34 5.89
N MET A 40 -5.30 5.54 5.02
CA MET A 40 -6.60 6.09 5.41
C MET A 40 -7.36 5.14 6.34
N ALA A 41 -7.37 3.84 6.03
CA ALA A 41 -8.05 2.85 6.85
C ALA A 41 -7.38 2.65 8.21
N LEU A 42 -6.04 2.70 8.28
CA LEU A 42 -5.29 2.60 9.53
C LEU A 42 -5.62 3.77 10.45
N SER A 43 -5.58 5.00 9.92
CA SER A 43 -5.95 6.21 10.66
C SER A 43 -7.38 6.11 11.22
N ALA A 44 -8.34 5.71 10.39
CA ALA A 44 -9.75 5.56 10.81
C ALA A 44 -9.95 4.44 11.86
N ASN A 45 -9.21 3.34 11.77
CA ASN A 45 -9.29 2.24 12.73
C ASN A 45 -8.68 2.63 14.09
N LEU A 46 -7.53 3.30 14.06
CA LEU A 46 -6.87 3.85 15.25
C LEU A 46 -7.75 4.90 15.95
N GLU A 47 -8.36 5.81 15.20
CA GLU A 47 -9.31 6.80 15.74
C GLU A 47 -10.52 6.13 16.41
N LYS A 48 -11.14 5.13 15.77
CA LYS A 48 -12.26 4.36 16.37
C LYS A 48 -11.86 3.61 17.64
N ALA A 49 -10.59 3.20 17.74
CA ALA A 49 -10.05 2.57 18.94
C ALA A 49 -9.66 3.58 20.04
N GLY A 50 -9.87 4.89 19.82
CA GLY A 50 -9.53 5.95 20.78
C GLY A 50 -8.07 6.43 20.72
N HIS A 51 -7.35 6.08 19.67
CA HIS A 51 -5.93 6.41 19.47
C HIS A 51 -5.71 7.19 18.17
N PRO A 52 -6.21 8.43 18.03
CA PRO A 52 -6.08 9.18 16.78
C PRO A 52 -4.60 9.37 16.40
N ALA A 53 -4.24 8.95 15.18
CA ALA A 53 -2.90 9.14 14.64
C ALA A 53 -2.67 10.60 14.22
N THR A 54 -1.50 11.15 14.51
CA THR A 54 -1.09 12.49 14.03
C THR A 54 -0.35 12.42 12.71
N HIS A 55 0.22 11.25 12.38
CA HIS A 55 0.89 10.99 11.12
C HIS A 55 0.71 9.53 10.71
N VAL A 56 0.44 9.29 9.43
CA VAL A 56 0.41 7.97 8.82
C VAL A 56 0.93 8.10 7.38
N GLU A 57 2.08 7.49 7.11
CA GLU A 57 2.64 7.38 5.77
C GLU A 57 2.81 5.90 5.41
N THR A 58 2.46 5.53 4.19
CA THR A 58 2.65 4.18 3.69
C THR A 58 3.23 4.22 2.29
N LYS A 59 4.22 3.36 2.05
CA LYS A 59 4.77 3.06 0.72
C LYS A 59 4.43 1.61 0.38
N ALA A 60 4.23 1.35 -0.91
CA ALA A 60 3.99 0.00 -1.40
C ALA A 60 5.01 -0.30 -2.51
N ASN A 61 5.76 -1.38 -2.34
CA ASN A 61 6.62 -1.91 -3.39
C ASN A 61 5.92 -3.10 -4.06
N VAL A 62 5.72 -3.04 -5.37
CA VAL A 62 4.99 -4.06 -6.13
C VAL A 62 5.96 -4.89 -6.95
N LYS A 63 5.98 -6.20 -6.72
CA LYS A 63 6.83 -7.13 -7.47
C LYS A 63 6.06 -7.76 -8.62
N LEU A 64 6.55 -7.53 -9.84
CA LEU A 64 6.10 -8.17 -11.06
C LEU A 64 7.15 -9.19 -11.49
N GLU A 65 6.76 -10.46 -11.55
CA GLU A 65 7.67 -11.57 -11.86
C GLU A 65 7.05 -12.47 -12.93
N MET A 66 7.89 -13.28 -13.59
CA MET A 66 7.43 -14.31 -14.52
C MET A 66 7.18 -15.60 -13.76
N VAL A 67 5.91 -15.98 -13.61
CA VAL A 67 5.49 -17.24 -12.99
C VAL A 67 4.87 -18.12 -14.07
N ASP A 68 5.42 -19.32 -14.28
CA ASP A 68 5.00 -20.25 -15.33
C ASP A 68 4.93 -19.59 -16.73
N GLY A 69 5.89 -18.72 -17.02
CA GLY A 69 5.96 -17.99 -18.29
C GLY A 69 4.95 -16.84 -18.44
N LYS A 70 4.26 -16.44 -17.37
CA LYS A 70 3.27 -15.35 -17.38
C LYS A 70 3.66 -14.23 -16.41
N PRO A 71 3.56 -12.95 -16.83
CA PRO A 71 3.80 -11.83 -15.93
C PRO A 71 2.72 -11.80 -14.84
N THR A 72 3.15 -11.81 -13.59
CA THR A 72 2.30 -11.99 -12.42
C THR A 72 2.74 -11.03 -11.32
N ILE A 73 1.80 -10.29 -10.73
CA ILE A 73 2.06 -9.51 -9.52
C ILE A 73 2.07 -10.49 -8.35
N THR A 74 3.26 -10.87 -7.90
CA THR A 74 3.42 -11.93 -6.90
C THR A 74 3.30 -11.40 -5.49
N THR A 75 3.87 -10.22 -5.23
CA THR A 75 3.93 -9.63 -3.88
C THR A 75 3.75 -8.11 -3.93
N ILE A 76 3.05 -7.58 -2.93
CA ILE A 76 3.05 -6.15 -2.60
C ILE A 76 3.55 -6.00 -1.16
N GLU A 77 4.64 -5.27 -0.98
CA GLU A 77 5.26 -5.03 0.32
C GLU A 77 4.87 -3.64 0.82
N LEU A 78 4.06 -3.60 1.88
CA LEU A 78 3.70 -2.35 2.54
C LEU A 78 4.75 -1.99 3.60
N GLN A 79 5.21 -0.75 3.55
CA GLN A 79 6.05 -0.13 4.57
C GLN A 79 5.27 1.05 5.13
N ASN A 80 4.86 0.95 6.40
CA ASN A 80 4.11 1.97 7.09
C ASN A 80 4.92 2.56 8.23
N GLU A 81 4.89 3.89 8.34
CA GLU A 81 5.35 4.61 9.52
C GLU A 81 4.18 5.48 10.03
N ALA A 82 3.96 5.47 11.34
CA ALA A 82 2.86 6.22 11.95
C ALA A 82 3.25 6.79 13.30
N THR A 83 2.72 7.97 13.62
CA THR A 83 2.84 8.60 14.94
C THR A 83 1.47 8.60 15.59
N VAL A 84 1.36 7.93 16.74
CA VAL A 84 0.09 7.72 17.44
C VAL A 84 0.31 7.95 18.94
N PRO A 85 0.01 9.16 19.45
CA PRO A 85 0.27 9.48 20.85
C PRO A 85 -0.48 8.56 21.83
N GLY A 86 0.26 8.01 22.80
CA GLY A 86 -0.32 7.23 23.90
C GLY A 86 -0.81 5.82 23.55
N VAL A 87 -0.61 5.35 22.31
CA VAL A 87 -0.82 3.93 21.97
C VAL A 87 0.41 3.11 22.33
N ASP A 88 0.21 1.88 22.77
CA ASP A 88 1.29 0.91 22.90
C ASP A 88 1.55 0.17 21.57
N GLU A 89 2.76 -0.38 21.44
CA GLU A 89 3.20 -1.10 20.23
C GLU A 89 2.26 -2.26 19.88
N GLN A 90 1.79 -3.02 20.87
CA GLN A 90 0.96 -4.19 20.62
C GLN A 90 -0.39 -3.78 20.02
N THR A 91 -1.05 -2.77 20.60
CA THR A 91 -2.31 -2.23 20.08
C THR A 91 -2.12 -1.67 18.67
N PHE A 92 -1.04 -0.93 18.42
CA PHE A 92 -0.72 -0.42 17.08
C PHE A 92 -0.57 -1.55 16.04
N GLN A 93 0.23 -2.57 16.35
CA GLN A 93 0.46 -3.69 15.44
C GLN A 93 -0.83 -4.48 15.15
N GLN A 94 -1.70 -4.65 16.15
CA GLN A 94 -3.02 -5.28 15.94
C GLN A 94 -3.89 -4.48 14.95
N GLN A 95 -3.93 -3.16 15.09
CA GLN A 95 -4.68 -2.30 14.16
C GLN A 95 -4.07 -2.31 12.76
N ALA A 96 -2.73 -2.31 12.66
CA ALA A 96 -2.03 -2.35 11.39
C ALA A 96 -2.31 -3.65 10.62
N GLU A 97 -2.23 -4.81 11.28
CA GLU A 97 -2.53 -6.11 10.68
C GLU A 97 -4.01 -6.27 10.32
N ALA A 98 -4.93 -5.83 11.19
CA ALA A 98 -6.36 -5.81 10.87
C ALA A 98 -6.65 -4.93 9.65
N THR A 99 -5.96 -3.79 9.54
CA THR A 99 -6.09 -2.89 8.38
C THR A 99 -5.55 -3.52 7.11
N LYS A 100 -4.39 -4.19 7.18
CA LYS A 100 -3.79 -4.91 6.04
C LYS A 100 -4.77 -5.93 5.44
N ALA A 101 -5.48 -6.66 6.29
CA ALA A 101 -6.47 -7.64 5.84
C ALA A 101 -7.81 -7.01 5.41
N GLY A 102 -8.18 -5.88 6.01
CA GLY A 102 -9.53 -5.33 5.93
C GLY A 102 -9.75 -4.17 4.97
N CYS A 103 -8.71 -3.44 4.55
CA CYS A 103 -8.89 -2.26 3.73
C CYS A 103 -9.47 -2.63 2.34
N PRO A 104 -10.30 -1.77 1.71
CA PRO A 104 -10.97 -2.09 0.46
C PRO A 104 -10.05 -2.62 -0.66
N VAL A 105 -8.87 -2.01 -0.84
CA VAL A 105 -7.94 -2.42 -1.89
C VAL A 105 -7.28 -3.76 -1.57
N SER A 106 -6.89 -4.03 -0.30
CA SER A 106 -6.42 -5.36 0.10
C SER A 106 -7.45 -6.46 -0.16
N ARG A 107 -8.73 -6.17 0.14
CA ARG A 107 -9.84 -7.10 -0.10
C ARG A 107 -10.12 -7.33 -1.59
N ALA A 108 -9.73 -6.40 -2.46
CA ALA A 108 -9.82 -6.57 -3.90
C ALA A 108 -8.62 -7.35 -4.47
N LEU A 109 -7.44 -7.23 -3.85
CA LEU A 109 -6.17 -7.83 -4.30
C LEU A 109 -5.88 -9.19 -3.66
N THR A 110 -6.91 -10.02 -3.41
CA THR A 110 -6.75 -11.32 -2.73
C THR A 110 -5.95 -12.36 -3.52
N GLY A 111 -5.70 -12.11 -4.81
CA GLY A 111 -4.87 -12.97 -5.66
C GLY A 111 -3.36 -12.74 -5.52
N THR A 112 -2.94 -11.77 -4.70
CA THR A 112 -1.53 -11.38 -4.52
C THR A 112 -1.14 -11.49 -3.04
N ASN A 113 0.12 -11.84 -2.78
CA ASN A 113 0.64 -11.84 -1.42
C ASN A 113 0.90 -10.40 -0.94
N ILE A 114 0.26 -9.97 0.15
CA ILE A 114 0.47 -8.64 0.73
C ILE A 114 1.20 -8.79 2.07
N THR A 115 2.40 -8.21 2.16
CA THR A 115 3.18 -8.16 3.40
C THR A 115 3.16 -6.76 3.98
N LEU A 116 3.41 -6.64 5.28
CA LEU A 116 3.43 -5.36 6.00
C LEU A 116 4.62 -5.31 6.94
N GLN A 117 5.32 -4.18 6.91
CA GLN A 117 6.18 -3.71 7.98
C GLN A 117 5.60 -2.39 8.48
N ALA A 118 4.96 -2.42 9.65
CA ALA A 118 4.43 -1.22 10.29
C ALA A 118 5.32 -0.81 11.45
N LYS A 119 5.66 0.46 11.52
CA LYS A 119 6.53 1.03 12.55
C LYS A 119 5.82 2.17 13.26
N LEU A 120 5.65 2.03 14.56
CA LEU A 120 5.23 3.11 15.43
C LEU A 120 6.44 4.04 15.68
N LEU A 121 6.33 5.28 15.22
CA LEU A 121 7.31 6.33 15.50
C LEU A 121 7.04 6.89 16.89
N GLN A 122 8.09 7.02 17.70
CA GLN A 122 7.97 7.65 19.00
C GLN A 122 7.67 9.15 18.83
N SER A 123 6.73 9.64 19.64
CA SER A 123 6.35 11.05 19.74
C SER A 123 7.19 11.77 20.79
#